data_AF-A0A6N6KHN9-F1
#
_entry.id   AF-A0A6N6KHN9-F1
#
_cell.length_a   1.000
_cell.length_b   1.000
_cell.length_c   1.000
_cell.angle_alpha   90.00
_cell.angle_beta   90.00
_cell.angle_gamma   90.00
#
_symmetry.space_group_name_H-M   'P 1'
#
loop_
_entity.id
_entity.type
_entity.pdbx_description
1 polymer ?
#
loop_
_entity_poly.entity_id
_entity_poly.type
_entity_poly.pdbx_seq_one_letter_code
_entity_poly.pdbx_strand_id
1 'polypeptide(L)'
;MKDILDDDFIDKNNNELPSKGFETYRMFTHESIAKDFVTILDANKIPYKLEKGEYLLDGSIIGNSIQPNIALKILASDFSTVNQLLEKDIEAKKGEYYEILDDFTKEELFDILTNPDEWSAEAIATARIRLQQQGEPVDDNYIKYLKEKRLAEIHKGRNPHIAWPIIYLILGMVGGFLVLFLAIIPAIGMGWYYWQGKSVDFEGTRYYTFEEQIRTYGLFIFIAAIGSTLIGFVFWTYLWN
;
A
#
# COMPACT_ATOMS: atom_id res chain seq x y z
N MET A 1 -27.63 -4.61 -13.14
CA MET A 1 -26.43 -5.12 -13.82
C MET A 1 -25.76 -6.06 -12.81
N LYS A 2 -25.73 -7.35 -13.10
CA LYS A 2 -25.42 -8.40 -12.11
C LYS A 2 -23.90 -8.63 -12.13
N ASP A 3 -23.15 -7.68 -11.59
CA ASP A 3 -21.73 -7.85 -11.25
C ASP A 3 -21.63 -8.47 -9.87
N ILE A 4 -21.96 -9.76 -9.81
CA ILE A 4 -21.63 -10.58 -8.66
C ILE A 4 -20.57 -11.52 -9.20
N LEU A 5 -19.31 -11.21 -8.88
CA LEU A 5 -18.22 -12.18 -8.93
C LEU A 5 -18.79 -13.53 -8.49
N ASP A 6 -18.72 -14.52 -9.36
CA ASP A 6 -19.24 -15.85 -9.02
C ASP A 6 -18.34 -16.39 -7.91
N ASP A 7 -18.74 -16.23 -6.64
CA ASP A 7 -17.95 -16.68 -5.48
C ASP A 7 -17.66 -18.20 -5.62
N ASP A 8 -18.54 -18.94 -6.31
CA ASP A 8 -18.35 -20.33 -6.72
C ASP A 8 -17.11 -20.54 -7.63
N PHE A 9 -16.72 -19.59 -8.47
CA PHE A 9 -15.53 -19.70 -9.34
C PHE A 9 -14.22 -19.59 -8.55
N ILE A 10 -14.20 -18.74 -7.52
CA ILE A 10 -13.03 -18.55 -6.66
C ILE A 10 -12.91 -19.74 -5.69
N ASP A 11 -14.01 -20.10 -5.03
CA ASP A 11 -14.01 -21.13 -3.99
C ASP A 11 -13.78 -22.54 -4.54
N LYS A 12 -14.26 -22.82 -5.76
CA LYS A 12 -14.09 -24.15 -6.39
C LYS A 12 -12.63 -24.47 -6.74
N ASN A 13 -11.81 -23.47 -7.04
CA ASN A 13 -10.43 -23.65 -7.51
C ASN A 13 -9.39 -23.72 -6.38
N ASN A 14 -9.77 -23.42 -5.14
CA ASN A 14 -8.82 -23.32 -4.02
C ASN A 14 -8.76 -24.56 -3.11
N ASN A 15 -9.71 -25.49 -3.24
CA ASN A 15 -10.00 -26.49 -2.18
C ASN A 15 -9.00 -27.64 -2.01
N GLU A 16 -7.95 -27.76 -2.83
CA GLU A 16 -7.00 -28.89 -2.75
C GLU A 16 -5.51 -28.50 -2.70
N LEU A 17 -5.19 -27.20 -2.68
CA LEU A 17 -3.81 -26.73 -2.88
C LEU A 17 -3.13 -26.24 -1.59
N PRO A 18 -1.86 -26.60 -1.34
CA PRO A 18 -1.13 -26.17 -0.14
C PRO A 18 -1.06 -24.64 -0.04
N SER A 19 -1.17 -24.10 1.17
CA SER A 19 -1.21 -22.63 1.40
C SER A 19 0.12 -21.93 1.19
N LYS A 20 1.24 -22.66 1.13
CA LYS A 20 2.60 -22.09 1.13
C LYS A 20 3.23 -22.15 -0.25
N GLY A 21 3.86 -21.05 -0.69
CA GLY A 21 4.63 -20.95 -1.93
C GLY A 21 3.87 -20.41 -3.14
N PHE A 22 2.58 -20.10 -2.99
CA PHE A 22 1.80 -19.39 -4.00
C PHE A 22 2.03 -17.88 -3.86
N GLU A 23 2.44 -17.25 -4.95
CA GLU A 23 2.67 -15.81 -5.04
C GLU A 23 1.80 -15.20 -6.12
N THR A 24 1.42 -13.93 -5.96
CA THR A 24 0.61 -13.20 -6.94
C THR A 24 1.37 -13.05 -8.25
N TYR A 25 0.81 -13.64 -9.31
CA TYR A 25 1.38 -13.58 -10.65
C TYR A 25 0.74 -12.46 -11.48
N ARG A 26 -0.59 -12.35 -11.44
CA ARG A 26 -1.34 -11.34 -12.21
C ARG A 26 -2.63 -10.98 -11.51
N MET A 27 -3.04 -9.73 -11.62
CA MET A 27 -4.37 -9.28 -11.18
C MET A 27 -5.24 -8.95 -12.40
N PHE A 28 -6.54 -9.23 -12.31
CA PHE A 28 -7.51 -9.02 -13.37
C PHE A 28 -8.67 -8.15 -12.88
N THR A 29 -9.12 -7.24 -13.75
CA THR A 29 -10.34 -6.43 -13.57
C THR A 29 -11.61 -7.14 -13.98
N HIS A 30 -11.52 -8.07 -14.94
CA HIS A 30 -12.66 -8.81 -15.46
C HIS A 30 -12.48 -10.31 -15.31
N GLU A 31 -13.53 -10.98 -14.83
CA GLU A 31 -13.57 -12.43 -14.63
C GLU A 31 -13.39 -13.21 -15.94
N SER A 32 -13.91 -12.70 -17.06
CA SER A 32 -13.73 -13.33 -18.38
C SER A 32 -12.26 -13.49 -18.74
N ILE A 33 -11.45 -12.46 -18.52
CA ILE A 33 -10.01 -12.48 -18.83
C ILE A 33 -9.29 -13.46 -17.91
N ALA A 34 -9.67 -13.51 -16.63
CA ALA A 34 -9.12 -14.47 -15.69
C ALA A 34 -9.44 -15.92 -16.09
N LYS A 35 -10.67 -16.20 -16.56
CA LYS A 35 -11.10 -17.52 -17.03
C LYS A 35 -10.33 -18.00 -18.25
N ASP A 36 -10.12 -17.12 -19.23
CA ASP A 36 -9.34 -17.44 -20.43
C ASP A 36 -7.90 -17.80 -20.04
N PHE A 37 -7.31 -17.03 -19.11
CA PHE A 37 -5.95 -17.29 -18.64
C PHE A 37 -5.84 -18.60 -17.84
N VAL A 38 -6.81 -18.86 -16.95
CA VAL A 38 -6.88 -20.10 -16.17
C VAL A 38 -6.96 -21.34 -17.07
N THR A 39 -7.70 -21.26 -18.19
CA THR A 39 -7.79 -22.35 -19.16
C THR A 39 -6.41 -22.74 -19.73
N ILE A 40 -5.53 -21.76 -19.92
CA ILE A 40 -4.14 -21.99 -20.36
C ILE A 40 -3.34 -22.72 -19.27
N LEU A 41 -3.52 -22.33 -18.01
CA LEU A 41 -2.85 -22.98 -16.88
C LEU A 41 -3.32 -24.43 -16.69
N ASP A 42 -4.63 -24.67 -16.76
CA ASP A 42 -5.24 -26.00 -16.68
C ASP A 42 -4.72 -26.92 -17.80
N ALA A 43 -4.69 -26.42 -19.04
CA ALA A 43 -4.18 -27.17 -20.19
C ALA A 43 -2.71 -27.60 -20.01
N ASN A 44 -1.92 -26.81 -19.29
CA ASN A 44 -0.51 -27.07 -19.01
C ASN A 44 -0.26 -27.69 -17.62
N LYS A 45 -1.33 -28.05 -16.89
CA LYS A 45 -1.27 -28.64 -15.53
C LYS A 45 -0.48 -27.80 -14.53
N ILE A 46 -0.60 -26.48 -14.62
CA ILE A 46 0.06 -25.54 -13.72
C ILE A 46 -0.88 -25.24 -12.55
N PRO A 47 -0.48 -25.52 -11.30
CA PRO A 47 -1.32 -25.25 -10.14
C PRO A 47 -1.47 -23.74 -9.92
N TYR A 48 -2.70 -23.29 -9.69
CA TYR A 48 -3.01 -21.88 -9.42
C TYR A 48 -4.05 -21.73 -8.32
N LYS A 49 -4.10 -20.54 -7.74
CA LYS A 49 -5.14 -20.09 -6.81
C LYS A 49 -5.72 -18.79 -7.30
N LEU A 50 -7.02 -18.62 -7.08
CA LEU A 50 -7.69 -17.35 -7.32
C LEU A 50 -8.07 -16.79 -5.96
N GLU A 51 -7.76 -15.53 -5.73
CA GLU A 51 -8.19 -14.81 -4.54
C GLU A 51 -8.91 -13.53 -4.95
N LYS A 52 -9.87 -13.11 -4.13
CA LYS A 52 -10.46 -11.78 -4.29
C LYS A 52 -9.40 -10.74 -3.93
N GLY A 53 -9.28 -9.69 -4.73
CA GLY A 53 -8.40 -8.58 -4.39
C GLY A 53 -8.81 -7.98 -3.04
N GLU A 54 -7.95 -8.07 -2.03
CA GLU A 54 -8.16 -7.38 -0.76
C GLU A 54 -7.74 -5.91 -0.90
N TYR A 55 -8.70 -5.00 -0.71
CA TYR A 55 -8.42 -3.56 -0.74
C TYR A 55 -8.43 -2.95 0.66
N LEU A 56 -7.51 -2.02 0.88
CA LEU A 56 -7.47 -1.20 2.11
C LEU A 56 -8.56 -0.13 2.15
N LEU A 57 -9.19 0.17 1.00
CA LEU A 57 -10.21 1.22 0.84
C LEU A 57 -11.47 0.63 0.18
N ASP A 58 -12.64 0.95 0.73
CA ASP A 58 -13.92 0.44 0.25
C ASP A 58 -14.26 0.98 -1.16
N GLY A 59 -14.85 0.12 -2.00
CA GLY A 59 -15.27 0.42 -3.37
C GLY A 59 -16.32 1.55 -3.45
N SER A 60 -16.96 1.87 -2.33
CA SER A 60 -17.83 3.05 -2.16
C SER A 60 -17.11 4.39 -2.33
N ILE A 61 -15.78 4.45 -2.16
CA ILE A 61 -14.98 5.68 -2.26
C ILE A 61 -14.44 5.91 -3.67
N ILE A 62 -14.18 4.85 -4.44
CA ILE A 62 -13.39 4.89 -5.68
C ILE A 62 -14.21 4.42 -6.91
N GLY A 63 -15.34 3.74 -6.70
CA GLY A 63 -16.17 3.15 -7.76
C GLY A 63 -15.74 1.72 -8.12
N ASN A 64 -16.70 0.79 -8.13
CA ASN A 64 -16.45 -0.66 -8.23
C ASN A 64 -15.93 -1.16 -9.59
N SER A 65 -16.01 -0.36 -10.66
CA SER A 65 -15.81 -0.84 -12.04
C SER A 65 -14.37 -0.79 -12.57
N ILE A 66 -13.44 -0.17 -11.85
CA ILE A 66 -12.04 0.02 -12.30
C ILE A 66 -11.06 -0.84 -11.48
N GLN A 67 -11.52 -1.54 -10.45
CA GLN A 67 -10.63 -2.22 -9.52
C GLN A 67 -10.34 -3.68 -9.94
N PRO A 68 -9.07 -4.11 -9.95
CA PRO A 68 -8.69 -5.47 -10.30
C PRO A 68 -9.07 -6.47 -9.21
N ASN A 69 -10.30 -6.97 -9.26
CA ASN A 69 -10.93 -7.71 -8.16
C ASN A 69 -10.49 -9.18 -8.03
N ILE A 70 -9.64 -9.69 -8.93
CA ILE A 70 -9.21 -11.09 -8.96
C ILE A 70 -7.69 -11.17 -9.01
N ALA A 71 -7.08 -11.76 -7.98
CA ALA A 71 -5.66 -12.06 -7.92
C ALA A 71 -5.42 -13.53 -8.29
N LEU A 72 -4.70 -13.77 -9.38
CA LEU A 72 -4.22 -15.08 -9.76
C LEU A 72 -2.84 -15.31 -9.15
N LYS A 73 -2.74 -16.37 -8.34
CA LYS A 73 -1.50 -16.83 -7.74
C LYS A 73 -1.07 -18.16 -8.33
N ILE A 74 0.22 -18.35 -8.52
CA ILE A 74 0.84 -19.62 -8.93
C ILE A 74 2.02 -19.91 -8.00
N LEU A 75 2.57 -21.12 -8.06
CA LEU A 75 3.80 -21.41 -7.32
C LEU A 75 4.94 -20.52 -7.81
N ALA A 76 5.71 -19.92 -6.89
CA ALA A 76 6.85 -19.06 -7.24
C ALA A 76 7.87 -19.76 -8.16
N SER A 77 8.02 -21.09 -8.02
CA SER A 77 8.87 -21.92 -8.90
C SER A 77 8.41 -21.93 -10.35
N ASP A 78 7.12 -21.71 -10.60
CA ASP A 78 6.50 -21.89 -11.92
C ASP A 78 6.42 -20.56 -12.69
N PHE A 79 6.78 -19.43 -12.08
CA PHE A 79 6.77 -18.10 -12.72
C PHE A 79 7.57 -18.09 -14.02
N SER A 80 8.80 -18.63 -13.99
CA SER A 80 9.65 -18.70 -15.17
C SER A 80 9.04 -19.58 -16.25
N THR A 81 8.41 -20.70 -15.87
CA THR A 81 7.79 -21.64 -16.80
C THR A 81 6.56 -21.05 -17.46
N VAL A 82 5.68 -20.39 -16.69
CA VAL A 82 4.50 -19.68 -17.22
C VAL A 82 4.94 -18.55 -18.14
N ASN A 83 5.92 -17.73 -17.76
CA ASN A 83 6.42 -16.66 -18.62
C ASN A 83 6.93 -17.20 -19.96
N GLN A 84 7.73 -18.27 -19.95
CA GLN A 84 8.23 -18.89 -21.18
C GLN A 84 7.11 -19.49 -22.04
N LEU A 85 6.08 -20.07 -21.42
CA LEU A 85 4.91 -20.60 -22.12
C LEU A 85 4.17 -19.48 -22.87
N LEU A 86 3.94 -18.35 -22.20
CA LEU A 86 3.29 -17.18 -22.78
C LEU A 86 4.14 -16.52 -23.87
N GLU A 87 5.45 -16.34 -23.62
CA GLU A 87 6.37 -15.81 -24.64
C GLU A 87 6.33 -16.65 -25.93
N LYS A 88 6.35 -17.99 -25.80
CA LYS A 88 6.27 -18.91 -26.96
C LYS A 88 4.94 -18.89 -27.68
N ASP A 89 3.82 -18.74 -26.97
CA ASP A 89 2.49 -18.62 -27.60
C ASP A 89 2.42 -17.35 -28.47
N ILE A 90 2.98 -16.24 -28.00
CA ILE A 90 3.07 -15.00 -28.77
C ILE A 90 4.02 -15.14 -29.97
N GLU A 91 5.17 -15.78 -29.81
CA GLU A 91 6.09 -16.06 -30.91
C GLU A 91 5.43 -16.91 -32.00
N ALA A 92 4.65 -17.94 -31.62
CA ALA A 92 3.88 -18.76 -32.55
C ALA A 92 2.82 -17.96 -33.32
N LYS A 93 2.22 -16.97 -32.66
CA LYS A 93 1.24 -16.02 -33.24
C LYS A 93 1.90 -14.81 -33.92
N LYS A 94 3.24 -14.80 -34.06
CA LYS A 94 4.01 -13.69 -34.66
C LYS A 94 3.75 -12.30 -34.04
N GLY A 95 3.35 -12.25 -32.77
CA GLY A 95 3.07 -10.99 -32.08
C GLY A 95 1.64 -10.44 -32.23
N GLU A 96 0.70 -11.16 -32.85
CA GLU A 96 -0.70 -10.72 -33.06
C GLU A 96 -1.56 -10.81 -31.77
N TYR A 97 -1.08 -10.27 -30.65
CA TYR A 97 -1.81 -10.30 -29.38
C TYR A 97 -1.91 -8.94 -28.69
N TYR A 98 -0.88 -8.10 -28.85
CA TYR A 98 -0.78 -6.84 -28.14
C TYR A 98 -0.84 -5.67 -29.12
N GLU A 99 -2.00 -5.51 -29.80
CA GLU A 99 -2.22 -4.50 -30.86
C GLU A 99 -1.85 -3.08 -30.40
N ILE A 100 -2.09 -2.74 -29.13
CA ILE A 100 -1.73 -1.42 -28.58
C ILE A 100 -0.24 -1.08 -28.69
N LEU A 101 0.63 -2.08 -28.76
CA LEU A 101 2.06 -1.89 -28.95
C LEU A 101 2.46 -1.67 -30.42
N ASP A 102 1.52 -1.70 -31.37
CA ASP A 102 1.79 -1.33 -32.78
C ASP A 102 2.05 0.16 -32.94
N ASP A 103 1.45 0.99 -32.09
CA ASP A 103 1.62 2.45 -32.10
C ASP A 103 2.86 2.91 -31.32
N PHE A 104 3.60 1.99 -30.71
CA PHE A 104 4.75 2.32 -29.87
C PHE A 104 5.98 2.64 -30.74
N THR A 105 6.70 3.68 -30.34
CA THR A 105 8.00 4.04 -30.89
C THR A 105 9.05 2.98 -30.56
N LYS A 106 10.15 2.99 -31.30
CA LYS A 106 11.30 2.10 -31.05
C LYS A 106 11.79 2.25 -29.61
N GLU A 107 11.88 3.47 -29.11
CA GLU A 107 12.33 3.79 -27.75
C GLU A 107 11.39 3.19 -26.70
N GLU A 108 10.08 3.28 -26.89
CA GLU A 108 9.08 2.68 -25.99
C GLU A 108 9.12 1.15 -26.02
N LEU A 109 9.35 0.54 -27.18
CA LEU A 109 9.54 -0.92 -27.27
C LEU A 109 10.82 -1.37 -26.55
N PHE A 110 11.91 -0.59 -26.62
CA PHE A 110 13.11 -0.86 -25.84
C PHE A 110 12.89 -0.67 -24.33
N ASP A 111 12.05 0.28 -23.93
CA ASP A 111 11.69 0.49 -22.53
C ASP A 111 10.99 -0.75 -21.93
N ILE A 112 10.07 -1.38 -22.67
CA ILE A 112 9.43 -2.65 -22.28
C ILE A 112 10.46 -3.75 -22.04
N LEU A 113 11.47 -3.87 -22.90
CA LEU A 113 12.54 -4.86 -22.75
C LEU A 113 13.49 -4.54 -21.59
N THR A 114 13.62 -3.26 -21.25
CA THR A 114 14.50 -2.77 -20.18
C THR A 114 13.85 -2.90 -18.80
N ASN A 115 12.52 -2.82 -18.73
CA ASN A 115 11.72 -2.93 -17.51
C ASN A 115 10.78 -4.16 -17.52
N PRO A 116 11.29 -5.40 -17.68
CA PRO A 116 10.47 -6.60 -17.81
C PRO A 116 9.63 -6.96 -16.57
N ASP A 117 9.87 -6.33 -15.42
CA ASP A 117 9.06 -6.46 -14.20
C ASP A 117 7.77 -5.63 -14.23
N GLU A 118 7.70 -4.62 -15.10
CA GLU A 118 6.57 -3.70 -15.22
C GLU A 118 5.55 -4.14 -16.30
N TRP A 119 5.96 -5.08 -17.16
CA TRP A 119 5.19 -5.53 -18.32
C TRP A 119 4.91 -7.03 -18.27
N SER A 120 3.87 -7.46 -18.97
CA SER A 120 3.53 -8.88 -19.10
C SER A 120 4.53 -9.62 -20.00
N ALA A 121 4.65 -10.94 -19.81
CA ALA A 121 5.50 -11.80 -20.64
C ALA A 121 5.12 -11.69 -22.14
N GLU A 122 3.82 -11.58 -22.42
CA GLU A 122 3.26 -11.41 -23.75
C GLU A 122 3.71 -10.09 -24.39
N ALA A 123 3.66 -8.98 -23.64
CA ALA A 123 4.10 -7.67 -24.10
C ALA A 123 5.61 -7.65 -24.41
N ILE A 124 6.42 -8.29 -23.57
CA ILE A 124 7.87 -8.44 -23.77
C ILE A 124 8.15 -9.21 -25.07
N ALA A 125 7.48 -10.35 -25.29
CA ALA A 125 7.64 -11.14 -26.50
C ALA A 125 7.23 -10.33 -27.74
N THR A 126 6.13 -9.58 -27.65
CA THR A 126 5.64 -8.79 -28.79
C THR A 126 6.59 -7.62 -29.10
N ALA A 127 7.11 -6.93 -28.08
CA ALA A 127 8.09 -5.86 -28.24
C ALA A 127 9.39 -6.37 -28.89
N ARG A 128 9.87 -7.54 -28.46
CA ARG A 128 11.03 -8.22 -29.08
C ARG A 128 10.80 -8.48 -30.56
N ILE A 129 9.66 -9.09 -30.93
CA ILE A 129 9.34 -9.43 -32.32
C ILE A 129 9.29 -8.17 -33.19
N ARG A 130 8.65 -7.10 -32.71
CA ARG A 130 8.57 -5.82 -33.45
C ARG A 130 9.93 -5.18 -33.67
N LEU A 131 10.78 -5.14 -32.65
CA LEU A 131 12.13 -4.60 -32.78
C LEU A 131 12.97 -5.41 -33.77
N GLN A 132 12.85 -6.74 -33.77
CA GLN A 132 13.50 -7.60 -34.76
C GLN A 132 12.96 -7.35 -36.19
N GLN A 133 11.65 -7.15 -36.34
CA GLN A 133 11.04 -6.79 -37.64
C GLN A 133 11.52 -5.41 -38.15
N GLN A 134 11.83 -4.48 -37.24
CA GLN A 134 12.42 -3.17 -37.55
C GLN A 134 13.93 -3.24 -37.85
N GLY A 135 14.56 -4.42 -37.75
CA GLY A 135 15.97 -4.64 -38.06
C GLY A 135 16.92 -4.41 -36.88
N GLU A 136 16.40 -4.29 -35.66
CA GLU A 136 17.20 -4.08 -34.46
C GLU A 136 17.86 -5.40 -33.99
N PRO A 137 19.13 -5.35 -33.55
CA PRO A 137 19.88 -6.53 -33.12
C PRO A 137 19.49 -6.97 -31.70
N VAL A 138 18.22 -7.35 -31.51
CA VAL A 138 17.69 -7.84 -30.24
C VAL A 138 17.72 -9.37 -30.25
N ASP A 139 18.84 -9.95 -29.83
CA ASP A 139 19.00 -11.40 -29.67
C ASP A 139 18.67 -11.89 -28.25
N ASP A 140 18.59 -13.20 -28.06
CA ASP A 140 18.28 -13.79 -26.75
C ASP A 140 19.31 -13.46 -25.68
N ASN A 141 20.59 -13.32 -26.07
CA ASN A 141 21.67 -12.96 -25.16
C ASN A 141 21.49 -11.52 -24.63
N TYR A 142 21.09 -10.61 -25.51
CA TYR A 142 20.83 -9.22 -25.18
C TYR A 142 19.63 -9.11 -24.24
N ILE A 143 18.54 -9.84 -24.49
CA ILE A 143 17.39 -9.86 -23.57
C ILE A 143 17.77 -10.44 -22.21
N LYS A 144 18.55 -11.52 -22.18
CA LYS A 144 19.03 -12.09 -20.93
C LYS A 144 19.87 -11.08 -20.13
N TYR A 145 20.77 -10.36 -20.81
CA TYR A 145 21.55 -9.28 -20.21
C TYR A 145 20.65 -8.17 -19.63
N LEU A 146 19.62 -7.73 -20.34
CA LEU A 146 18.68 -6.72 -19.83
C LEU A 146 17.94 -7.21 -18.57
N LYS A 147 17.43 -8.45 -18.59
CA LYS A 147 16.76 -9.08 -17.45
C LYS A 147 17.69 -9.16 -16.23
N GLU A 148 18.93 -9.61 -16.41
CA GLU A 148 19.92 -9.70 -15.31
C GLU A 148 20.31 -8.32 -14.75
N LYS A 149 20.52 -7.34 -15.64
CA LYS A 149 20.84 -5.96 -15.24
C LYS A 149 19.70 -5.34 -14.43
N ARG A 150 18.45 -5.50 -14.89
CA ARG A 150 17.26 -5.00 -14.18
C ARG A 150 17.06 -5.70 -12.84
N LEU A 151 17.26 -7.02 -12.79
CA LEU A 151 17.17 -7.77 -11.53
C LEU A 151 18.19 -7.25 -10.49
N ALA A 152 19.42 -7.00 -10.91
CA ALA A 152 20.45 -6.42 -10.05
C ALA A 152 20.11 -5.00 -9.60
N GLU A 153 19.37 -4.22 -10.39
CA GLU A 153 18.89 -2.89 -10.03
C GLU A 153 17.77 -2.95 -8.99
N ILE A 154 16.72 -3.76 -9.22
CA ILE A 154 15.60 -3.90 -8.29
C ILE A 154 16.06 -4.43 -6.94
N HIS A 155 17.00 -5.38 -6.92
CA HIS A 155 17.55 -5.94 -5.69
C HIS A 155 18.38 -4.96 -4.85
N LYS A 156 18.82 -3.82 -5.40
CA LYS A 156 19.42 -2.75 -4.58
C LYS A 156 18.39 -2.09 -3.65
N GLY A 157 17.10 -2.30 -3.91
CA GLY A 157 16.01 -1.67 -3.20
C GLY A 157 15.76 -0.24 -3.67
N ARG A 158 14.59 0.29 -3.30
CA ARG A 158 14.26 1.70 -3.57
C ARG A 158 15.06 2.59 -2.63
N ASN A 159 15.61 3.69 -3.15
CA ASN A 159 16.30 4.72 -2.37
C ASN A 159 15.34 5.90 -2.13
N PRO A 160 14.43 5.83 -1.14
CA PRO A 160 13.51 6.92 -0.89
C PRO A 160 14.27 8.17 -0.43
N HIS A 161 13.72 9.34 -0.75
CA HIS A 161 14.29 10.59 -0.27
C HIS A 161 14.18 10.67 1.26
N ILE A 162 15.33 10.65 1.96
CA ILE A 162 15.41 10.54 3.43
C ILE A 162 14.68 11.67 4.18
N ALA A 163 14.41 12.80 3.50
CA ALA A 163 13.65 13.90 4.07
C ALA A 163 12.24 13.48 4.52
N TRP A 164 11.57 12.54 3.84
CA TRP A 164 10.21 12.14 4.21
C TRP A 164 10.14 11.47 5.60
N PRO A 165 10.92 10.40 5.88
CA PRO A 165 11.03 9.86 7.23
C PRO A 165 11.36 10.91 8.29
N ILE A 166 12.26 11.85 7.99
CA ILE A 166 12.65 12.91 8.92
C ILE A 166 11.49 13.88 9.19
N ILE A 167 10.76 14.30 8.15
CA ILE A 167 9.57 15.15 8.29
C ILE A 167 8.51 14.45 9.14
N TYR A 168 8.23 13.18 8.88
CA TYR A 168 7.27 12.42 9.69
C TYR A 168 7.71 12.28 11.14
N LEU A 169 9.01 12.08 11.38
CA LEU A 169 9.55 12.05 12.74
C LEU A 169 9.36 13.38 13.46
N ILE A 170 9.69 14.51 12.80
CA ILE A 170 9.51 15.85 13.35
C ILE A 170 8.03 16.14 13.62
N LEU A 171 7.15 15.83 12.67
CA LEU A 171 5.70 16.00 12.83
C LEU A 171 5.14 15.16 13.98
N GLY A 172 5.61 13.91 14.13
CA GLY A 172 5.24 13.05 15.26
C GLY A 172 5.68 13.64 16.60
N MET A 173 6.91 14.15 16.68
CA MET A 173 7.44 14.78 17.90
C MET A 173 6.70 16.08 18.25
N VAL A 174 6.50 16.97 17.28
CA VAL A 174 5.78 18.23 17.49
C VAL A 174 4.30 17.95 17.81
N GLY A 175 3.67 17.04 17.08
CA GLY A 175 2.27 16.65 17.30
C GLY A 175 2.05 16.05 18.69
N GLY A 176 2.88 15.11 19.11
CA GLY A 176 2.81 14.52 20.45
C GLY A 176 2.99 15.57 21.55
N PHE A 177 3.92 16.51 21.36
CA PHE A 177 4.13 17.61 22.30
C PHE A 177 2.93 18.58 22.36
N LEU A 178 2.31 18.91 21.22
CA LEU A 178 1.13 19.79 21.17
C LEU A 178 -0.11 19.17 21.82
N VAL A 179 -0.30 17.84 21.69
CA VAL A 179 -1.41 17.12 22.35
C VAL A 179 -1.32 17.24 23.88
N LEU A 180 -0.12 17.25 24.44
CA LEU A 180 0.07 17.45 25.88
C LEU A 180 -0.45 18.83 26.32
N PHE A 181 -0.18 19.90 25.55
CA PHE A 181 -0.72 21.23 25.88
C PHE A 181 -2.24 21.29 25.80
N LEU A 182 -2.85 20.61 24.82
CA LEU A 182 -4.32 20.54 24.72
C LEU A 182 -4.97 19.84 25.92
N ALA A 183 -4.28 18.89 26.57
CA ALA A 183 -4.79 18.23 27.77
C ALA A 183 -4.47 19.00 29.07
N ILE A 184 -3.27 19.59 29.16
CA ILE A 184 -2.77 20.26 30.36
C ILE A 184 -3.45 21.62 30.57
N ILE A 185 -3.65 22.42 29.51
CA ILE A 185 -4.23 23.77 29.62
C ILE A 185 -5.64 23.72 30.24
N PRO A 186 -6.57 22.86 29.78
CA PRO A 186 -7.88 22.71 30.43
C PRO A 186 -7.79 22.23 31.88
N ALA A 187 -6.87 21.32 32.20
CA ALA A 187 -6.69 20.83 33.56
C ALA A 187 -6.23 21.95 34.52
N ILE A 188 -5.28 22.79 34.09
CA ILE A 188 -4.84 23.97 34.85
C ILE A 188 -5.99 24.98 34.97
N GLY A 189 -6.68 25.29 33.87
CA GLY A 189 -7.79 26.25 33.86
C GLY A 189 -8.95 25.84 34.76
N MET A 190 -9.40 24.60 34.64
CA MET A 190 -10.50 24.07 35.46
C MET A 190 -10.08 23.86 36.92
N GLY A 191 -8.85 23.41 37.18
CA GLY A 191 -8.31 23.30 38.53
C GLY A 191 -8.28 24.65 39.26
N TRP A 192 -7.79 25.70 38.58
CA TRP A 192 -7.80 27.07 39.12
C TRP A 192 -9.22 27.61 39.32
N TYR A 193 -10.12 27.37 38.36
CA TYR A 193 -11.52 27.77 38.45
C TYR A 193 -12.24 27.14 39.65
N TYR A 194 -12.06 25.83 39.88
CA TYR A 194 -12.65 25.15 41.04
C TYR A 194 -12.04 25.60 42.37
N TRP A 195 -10.75 25.93 42.40
CA TRP A 195 -10.07 26.36 43.62
C TRP A 195 -10.41 27.81 44.03
N GLN A 196 -10.38 28.75 43.08
CA GLN A 196 -10.44 30.20 43.32
C GLN A 196 -11.70 30.87 42.77
N GLY A 197 -12.60 30.12 42.11
CA GLY A 197 -13.86 30.64 41.58
C GLY A 197 -14.69 31.31 42.67
N LYS A 198 -15.07 32.57 42.43
CA LYS A 198 -15.92 33.36 43.33
C LYS A 198 -17.12 33.89 42.59
N SER A 199 -18.28 33.73 43.20
CA SER A 199 -19.55 34.30 42.75
C SER A 199 -19.89 35.54 43.59
N VAL A 200 -20.83 36.34 43.10
CA VAL A 200 -21.34 37.53 43.79
C VAL A 200 -22.82 37.29 44.07
N ASP A 201 -23.27 37.57 45.29
CA ASP A 201 -24.70 37.51 45.63
C ASP A 201 -25.46 38.78 45.22
N PHE A 202 -26.76 38.83 45.48
CA PHE A 202 -27.61 40.00 45.18
C PHE A 202 -27.29 41.22 46.06
N GLU A 203 -26.52 41.05 47.14
CA GLU A 203 -26.04 42.13 48.01
C GLU A 203 -24.65 42.64 47.61
N GLY A 204 -24.00 42.00 46.63
CA GLY A 204 -22.67 42.38 46.14
C GLY A 204 -21.51 41.73 46.90
N THR A 205 -21.77 40.81 47.83
CA THR A 205 -20.72 40.12 48.60
C THR A 205 -20.13 38.96 47.79
N ARG A 206 -18.80 38.85 47.80
CA ARG A 206 -18.07 37.77 47.10
C ARG A 206 -17.94 36.55 48.01
N TYR A 207 -18.33 35.39 47.50
CA TYR A 207 -18.14 34.10 48.17
C TYR A 207 -17.59 33.07 47.18
N TYR A 208 -16.99 31.99 47.68
CA TYR A 208 -16.48 30.93 46.81
C TYR A 208 -17.64 30.21 46.13
N THR A 209 -17.55 30.03 44.81
CA THR A 209 -18.60 29.39 44.00
C THR A 209 -18.80 27.93 44.36
N PHE A 210 -17.74 27.24 44.80
CA PHE A 210 -17.72 25.80 45.06
C PHE A 210 -17.50 25.49 46.54
N GLU A 211 -18.01 24.34 46.98
CA GLU A 211 -17.84 23.81 48.33
C GLU A 211 -16.36 23.52 48.65
N GLU A 212 -16.01 23.48 49.94
CA GLU A 212 -14.63 23.28 50.40
C GLU A 212 -13.98 21.98 49.87
N GLN A 213 -14.75 20.91 49.77
CA GLN A 213 -14.28 19.63 49.20
C GLN A 213 -13.89 19.79 47.73
N ILE A 214 -14.76 20.39 46.91
CA ILE A 214 -14.51 20.63 45.47
C ILE A 214 -13.34 21.58 45.26
N ARG A 215 -13.20 22.62 46.09
CA ARG A 215 -12.05 23.55 46.04
C ARG A 215 -10.73 22.87 46.33
N THR A 216 -10.72 21.91 47.25
CA THR A 216 -9.54 21.13 47.61
C THR A 216 -9.15 20.22 46.44
N TYR A 217 -10.11 19.54 45.80
CA TYR A 217 -9.87 18.80 44.55
C TYR A 217 -9.37 19.71 43.42
N GLY A 218 -9.93 20.92 43.26
CA GLY A 218 -9.46 21.91 42.30
C GLY A 218 -7.99 22.29 42.49
N LEU A 219 -7.57 22.51 43.75
CA LEU A 219 -6.17 22.77 44.10
C LEU A 219 -5.27 21.56 43.77
N PHE A 220 -5.72 20.35 44.10
CA PHE A 220 -4.98 19.14 43.74
C PHE A 220 -4.81 18.97 42.23
N ILE A 221 -5.88 19.17 41.44
CA ILE A 221 -5.83 19.11 39.97
C ILE A 221 -4.85 20.17 39.43
N PHE A 222 -4.92 21.40 39.94
CA PHE A 222 -4.04 22.49 39.53
C PHE A 222 -2.56 22.18 39.81
N ILE A 223 -2.23 21.75 41.03
CA ILE A 223 -0.85 21.41 41.42
C ILE A 223 -0.36 20.17 40.65
N ALA A 224 -1.19 19.13 40.53
CA ALA A 224 -0.84 17.90 39.82
C ALA A 224 -0.56 18.16 38.34
N ALA A 225 -1.36 19.02 37.68
CA ALA A 225 -1.15 19.39 36.28
C ALA A 225 0.15 20.20 36.08
N ILE A 226 0.47 21.13 36.98
CA ILE A 226 1.74 21.86 36.91
C ILE A 226 2.93 20.92 37.18
N GLY A 227 2.82 20.07 38.21
CA GLY A 227 3.86 19.11 38.56
C GLY A 227 4.16 18.10 37.46
N SER A 228 3.12 17.52 36.84
CA SER A 228 3.28 16.59 35.73
C SER A 228 3.90 17.25 34.50
N THR A 229 3.57 18.51 34.21
CA THR A 229 4.17 19.30 33.13
C THR A 229 5.67 19.50 33.36
N LEU A 230 6.07 19.87 34.58
CA LEU A 230 7.48 20.08 34.92
C LEU A 230 8.28 18.77 34.86
N ILE A 231 7.73 17.66 35.37
CA ILE A 231 8.36 16.34 35.28
C ILE A 231 8.51 15.91 33.81
N GLY A 232 7.47 16.07 33.01
CA GLY A 232 7.50 15.78 31.57
C GLY A 232 8.55 16.60 30.83
N PHE A 233 8.68 17.88 31.17
CA PHE A 233 9.70 18.76 30.60
C PHE A 233 11.12 18.32 30.97
N VAL A 234 11.38 18.02 32.25
CA VAL A 234 12.70 17.53 32.71
C VAL A 234 13.05 16.21 32.03
N PHE A 235 12.12 15.26 32.00
CA PHE A 235 12.32 13.96 31.34
C PHE A 235 12.60 14.11 29.85
N TRP A 236 11.87 15.00 29.16
CA TRP A 236 12.12 15.33 27.76
C TRP A 236 13.54 15.87 27.54
N THR A 237 13.99 16.81 28.38
CA THR A 237 15.34 17.38 28.26
C THR A 237 16.45 16.37 28.57
N TYR A 238 16.19 15.41 29.46
CA TYR A 238 17.13 14.34 29.78
C TYR A 238 17.26 13.31 28.63
N LEU A 239 16.16 12.97 27.97
CA LEU A 239 16.17 12.05 26.82
C LEU A 239 16.92 12.61 25.59
N TRP A 240 17.11 13.92 25.52
CA TRP A 240 17.70 14.62 24.38
C TRP A 240 19.13 15.13 24.63
N ASN A 241 19.68 14.93 25.82
CA ASN A 241 21.09 15.15 26.15
C ASN A 241 21.84 13.81 26.18
#